data_AF-A0A947VY12-F1
#
_entry.id   AF-A0A947VY12-F1
#
_cell.length_a   1.000
_cell.length_b   1.000
_cell.length_c   1.000
_cell.angle_alpha   90.00
_cell.angle_beta   90.00
_cell.angle_gamma   90.00
#
_symmetry.space_group_name_H-M   'P 1'
#
loop_
_entity.id
_entity.type
_entity.pdbx_description
1 polymer ?
#
loop_
_entity_poly.entity_id
_entity_poly.type
_entity_poly.pdbx_seq_one_letter_code
_entity_poly.pdbx_strand_id
1 'polypeptide(L)'
;MDILIDWEDDEESSMHELGSFQDLVDWISEFNRVWSGKLKYILEQTKEPNEYLFYEYDTKKKEYSVGTIKKIGEKAHALSAAVHELVIGAFDRYMGEFGAENES
;
A
#
# COMPACT_ATOMS: atom_id res chain seq x y z
N MET A 1 4.31 39.65 -16.26
CA MET A 1 3.95 39.15 -14.94
C MET A 1 4.71 37.87 -14.75
N ASP A 2 5.83 37.96 -14.05
CA ASP A 2 6.58 36.80 -13.61
C ASP A 2 5.80 36.16 -12.46
N ILE A 3 5.29 34.95 -12.69
CA ILE A 3 4.67 34.16 -11.63
C ILE A 3 5.84 33.54 -10.88
N LEU A 4 6.22 34.17 -9.77
CA LEU A 4 6.98 33.54 -8.71
C LEU A 4 6.09 32.46 -8.11
N ILE A 5 6.27 31.23 -8.59
CA ILE A 5 5.79 30.05 -7.87
C ILE A 5 6.73 29.91 -6.69
N ASP A 6 6.27 30.42 -5.55
CA ASP A 6 6.80 30.10 -4.24
C ASP A 6 6.61 28.59 -4.07
N TRP A 7 7.68 27.84 -4.23
CA TRP A 7 7.72 26.47 -3.72
C TRP A 7 7.83 26.64 -2.22
N GLU A 8 6.70 26.64 -1.53
CA GLU A 8 6.68 26.33 -0.10
C GLU A 8 7.18 24.88 0.01
N ASP A 9 8.50 24.75 0.14
CA ASP A 9 9.24 23.61 0.67
C ASP A 9 8.76 23.36 2.11
N ASP A 10 7.56 22.81 2.29
CA ASP A 10 7.03 22.40 3.59
C ASP A 10 5.93 21.33 3.45
N GLU A 11 6.22 20.26 2.71
CA GLU A 11 5.69 18.94 3.09
C GLU A 11 6.90 18.07 3.36
N GLU A 12 7.26 17.97 4.64
CA GLU A 12 8.07 16.88 5.16
C GLU A 12 7.61 15.60 4.46
N SER A 13 8.39 15.14 3.47
CA SER A 13 8.08 13.99 2.63
C SER A 13 8.16 12.76 3.52
N SER A 14 7.14 12.61 4.36
CA SER A 14 7.07 11.72 5.49
C SER A 14 6.60 10.38 4.93
N MET A 15 7.51 9.74 4.21
CA MET A 15 7.37 8.36 3.79
C MET A 15 6.99 7.53 5.02
N HIS A 16 5.80 6.94 5.01
CA HIS A 16 5.30 6.19 6.15
C HIS A 16 5.79 4.74 6.08
N GLU A 17 6.54 4.28 7.08
CA GLU A 17 7.00 2.89 7.14
C GLU A 17 5.81 1.94 7.29
N LEU A 18 5.72 0.95 6.38
CA LEU A 18 4.71 -0.11 6.39
C LEU A 18 5.20 -1.38 7.09
N GLY A 19 6.52 -1.51 7.27
CA GLY A 19 7.18 -2.70 7.80
C GLY A 19 8.20 -3.29 6.81
N SER A 20 8.41 -4.60 6.88
CA SER A 20 9.29 -5.31 5.94
C SER A 20 8.65 -5.38 4.55
N PHE A 21 9.47 -5.21 3.52
CA PHE A 21 9.01 -5.43 2.14
C PHE A 21 8.62 -6.89 1.89
N GLN A 22 9.28 -7.84 2.54
CA GLN A 22 8.92 -9.26 2.40
C GLN A 22 7.55 -9.54 3.02
N ASP A 23 7.27 -9.00 4.20
CA ASP A 23 5.97 -9.16 4.87
C ASP A 23 4.85 -8.61 4.00
N LEU A 24 5.04 -7.45 3.35
CA LEU A 24 4.09 -6.89 2.40
C LEU A 24 3.78 -7.85 1.24
N VAL A 25 4.81 -8.49 0.67
CA VAL A 25 4.64 -9.48 -0.42
C VAL A 25 3.85 -10.70 0.06
N ASP A 26 4.14 -11.17 1.28
CA ASP A 26 3.47 -12.32 1.87
C ASP A 26 2.00 -11.98 2.19
N TRP A 27 1.73 -10.78 2.71
CA TRP A 27 0.38 -10.28 2.96
C TRP A 27 -0.47 -10.20 1.70
N ILE A 28 0.09 -9.71 0.59
CA ILE A 28 -0.65 -9.66 -0.69
C ILE A 28 -1.09 -11.07 -1.13
N SER A 29 -0.24 -12.06 -0.91
CA SER A 29 -0.56 -13.46 -1.23
C SER A 29 -1.71 -13.97 -0.35
N GLU A 30 -1.66 -13.69 0.95
CA GLU A 30 -2.73 -14.04 1.89
C GLU A 30 -4.04 -13.31 1.60
N PHE A 31 -4.00 -11.99 1.35
CA PHE A 31 -5.18 -11.19 1.02
C PHE A 31 -5.90 -11.72 -0.22
N ASN A 32 -5.14 -12.04 -1.27
CA ASN A 32 -5.69 -12.63 -2.49
C ASN A 32 -6.27 -14.03 -2.26
N ARG A 33 -5.70 -14.80 -1.33
CA ARG A 33 -6.20 -16.12 -0.94
C ARG A 33 -7.56 -16.00 -0.24
N VAL A 34 -7.67 -15.13 0.76
CA VAL A 34 -8.88 -15.06 1.60
C VAL A 34 -10.03 -14.27 0.96
N TRP A 35 -9.72 -13.23 0.18
CA TRP A 35 -10.73 -12.42 -0.53
C TRP A 35 -10.85 -12.74 -2.01
N SER A 36 -10.43 -13.95 -2.40
CA SER A 36 -10.52 -14.45 -3.76
C SER A 36 -11.90 -14.17 -4.38
N GLY A 37 -11.90 -13.48 -5.52
CA GLY A 37 -13.12 -13.11 -6.26
C GLY A 37 -13.85 -11.85 -5.76
N LYS A 38 -13.48 -11.27 -4.61
CA LYS A 38 -14.04 -10.00 -4.11
C LYS A 38 -13.05 -8.84 -4.25
N LEU A 39 -11.82 -9.07 -3.80
CA LEU A 39 -10.74 -8.10 -3.87
C LEU A 39 -9.54 -8.76 -4.55
N LYS A 40 -8.76 -7.96 -5.26
CA LYS A 40 -7.48 -8.40 -5.81
C LYS A 40 -6.40 -7.38 -5.49
N TYR A 41 -5.32 -7.86 -4.91
CA TYR A 41 -4.15 -7.08 -4.55
C TYR A 41 -3.00 -7.39 -5.49
N ILE A 42 -2.29 -6.36 -5.96
CA ILE A 42 -1.15 -6.51 -6.87
C ILE A 42 -0.06 -5.56 -6.41
N LEU A 43 1.19 -6.04 -6.41
CA LEU A 43 2.37 -5.20 -6.24
C LEU A 43 3.22 -5.33 -7.50
N GLU A 44 3.29 -4.26 -8.28
CA GLU A 44 4.00 -4.23 -9.56
C GLU A 44 5.19 -3.29 -9.45
N GLN A 45 6.38 -3.74 -9.86
CA GLN A 45 7.55 -2.88 -9.89
C GLN A 45 7.44 -1.88 -11.05
N THR A 46 7.73 -0.61 -10.78
CA THR A 46 7.79 0.43 -11.81
C THR A 46 9.10 0.36 -12.59
N LYS A 47 9.31 1.31 -13.51
CA LYS A 47 10.60 1.50 -14.18
C LYS A 47 11.69 2.00 -13.23
N GLU A 48 11.31 2.67 -12.16
CA GLU A 48 12.24 3.15 -11.15
C GLU A 48 12.62 1.99 -10.21
N PRO A 49 13.92 1.74 -9.99
CA PRO A 49 14.36 0.67 -9.13
C PRO A 49 13.87 0.91 -7.70
N ASN A 50 13.38 -0.14 -7.05
CA ASN A 50 12.81 -0.11 -5.71
C ASN A 50 11.52 0.71 -5.55
N GLU A 51 10.87 1.12 -6.63
CA GLU A 51 9.54 1.73 -6.58
C GLU A 51 8.49 0.78 -7.15
N TYR A 52 7.38 0.64 -6.44
CA TYR A 52 6.31 -0.30 -6.71
C TYR A 52 4.95 0.39 -6.67
N LEU A 53 4.03 -0.06 -7.52
CA LEU A 53 2.63 0.31 -7.47
C LEU A 53 1.87 -0.80 -6.75
N PHE A 54 1.20 -0.44 -5.66
CA PHE A 54 0.25 -1.27 -4.94
C PHE A 54 -1.15 -0.98 -5.46
N TYR A 55 -1.83 -2.03 -5.91
CA TYR A 55 -3.21 -1.95 -6.41
C TYR A 55 -4.13 -2.75 -5.50
N GLU A 56 -5.28 -2.18 -5.16
CA GLU A 56 -6.46 -2.89 -4.69
C GLU A 56 -7.54 -2.77 -5.78
N TYR A 57 -8.06 -3.89 -6.26
CA TYR A 57 -9.17 -3.93 -7.21
C TYR A 57 -10.40 -4.54 -6.55
N ASP A 58 -11.47 -3.74 -6.46
CA ASP A 58 -12.79 -4.20 -6.02
C ASP A 58 -13.54 -4.78 -7.22
N THR A 59 -13.70 -6.11 -7.24
CA THR A 59 -14.32 -6.81 -8.38
C THR A 59 -15.82 -6.49 -8.53
N LYS A 60 -16.48 -6.14 -7.42
CA LYS A 60 -17.91 -5.84 -7.38
C LYS A 60 -18.18 -4.44 -7.92
N LYS A 61 -17.35 -3.47 -7.54
CA LYS A 61 -17.44 -2.07 -8.01
C LYS A 61 -16.76 -1.85 -9.36
N LYS A 62 -15.81 -2.72 -9.74
CA LYS A 62 -14.94 -2.58 -10.90
C LYS A 62 -14.07 -1.32 -10.83
N GLU A 63 -13.56 -1.03 -9.64
CA GLU A 63 -12.75 0.15 -9.34
C GLU A 63 -11.36 -0.26 -8.85
N TYR A 64 -10.36 0.56 -9.19
CA TYR A 64 -8.98 0.42 -8.74
C TYR A 64 -8.63 1.53 -7.76
N SER A 65 -8.05 1.16 -6.64
CA SER A 65 -7.27 2.04 -5.78
C SER A 65 -5.80 1.74 -6.00
N VAL A 66 -4.97 2.77 -6.24
CA VAL A 66 -3.54 2.60 -6.54
C VAL A 66 -2.71 3.55 -5.70
N GLY A 67 -1.54 3.08 -5.26
CA GLY A 67 -0.60 3.85 -4.47
C GLY A 67 0.85 3.46 -4.72
N THR A 68 1.77 4.41 -4.56
CA THR A 68 3.20 4.16 -4.74
C THR A 68 3.87 3.79 -3.42
N ILE A 69 4.63 2.70 -3.45
CA ILE A 69 5.44 2.17 -2.36
C ILE A 69 6.91 2.18 -2.77
N LYS A 70 7.79 2.64 -1.88
CA LYS A 70 9.23 2.62 -2.07
C LYS A 70 9.88 1.62 -1.13
N LYS A 71 10.77 0.80 -1.67
CA LYS A 71 11.63 -0.10 -0.90
C LYS A 71 12.93 0.61 -0.55
N ILE A 72 13.25 0.72 0.74
CA ILE A 72 14.50 1.31 1.23
C ILE A 72 15.19 0.26 2.10
N GLY A 73 16.29 -0.30 1.61
CA GLY A 73 16.88 -1.49 2.22
C GLY A 73 15.89 -2.66 2.19
N GLU A 74 15.52 -3.16 3.37
CA GLU A 74 14.55 -4.24 3.52
C GLU A 74 13.12 -3.75 3.85
N LYS A 75 12.94 -2.44 4.02
CA LYS A 75 11.70 -1.84 4.47
C LYS A 75 10.85 -1.33 3.30
N ALA A 76 9.53 -1.40 3.46
CA ALA A 76 8.57 -0.79 2.56
C ALA A 76 8.02 0.49 3.16
N HIS A 77 7.90 1.53 2.33
CA HIS A 77 7.39 2.83 2.73
C HIS A 77 6.31 3.29 1.75
N ALA A 78 5.18 3.76 2.27
CA ALA A 78 4.17 4.44 1.47
C ALA A 78 4.63 5.88 1.18
N LEU A 79 4.49 6.34 -0.08
CA LEU A 79 4.87 7.71 -0.46
C LEU A 79 3.85 8.78 -0.05
N SER A 80 2.71 8.39 0.54
CA SER A 80 1.75 9.32 1.14
C SER A 80 0.90 8.62 2.19
N ALA A 81 0.25 9.41 3.05
CA ALA A 81 -0.69 8.93 4.06
C ALA A 81 -1.84 8.12 3.45
N ALA A 82 -2.37 8.53 2.29
CA ALA A 82 -3.44 7.80 1.61
C ALA A 82 -3.02 6.39 1.17
N VAL A 83 -1.76 6.23 0.71
CA VAL A 83 -1.21 4.92 0.35
C VAL A 83 -0.94 4.08 1.59
N HIS A 84 -0.51 4.72 2.68
CA HIS A 84 -0.36 4.05 3.96
C HIS A 84 -1.69 3.48 4.46
N GLU A 85 -2.75 4.31 4.46
CA GLU A 85 -4.11 3.88 4.81
C GLU A 85 -4.65 2.79 3.88
N LEU A 86 -4.31 2.81 2.59
CA LEU A 86 -4.70 1.76 1.64
C LEU A 86 -4.10 0.39 2.03
N VAL A 87 -2.80 0.36 2.33
CA VAL A 87 -2.08 -0.89 2.65
C VAL A 87 -2.47 -1.37 4.05
N ILE A 88 -2.38 -0.50 5.06
CA ILE A 88 -2.69 -0.84 6.44
C ILE A 88 -4.18 -1.13 6.61
N GLY A 89 -5.06 -0.42 5.91
CA GLY A 89 -6.49 -0.71 5.92
C GLY A 89 -6.84 -2.09 5.36
N ALA A 90 -6.06 -2.60 4.38
CA ALA A 90 -6.18 -3.99 3.93
C ALA A 90 -5.70 -4.96 5.02
N PHE A 91 -4.58 -4.67 5.68
CA PHE A 91 -4.08 -5.48 6.80
C PHE A 91 -5.03 -5.52 8.00
N ASP A 92 -5.56 -4.37 8.44
CA ASP A 92 -6.49 -4.27 9.55
C ASP A 92 -7.80 -5.02 9.25
N ARG A 93 -8.28 -4.95 8.00
CA ARG A 93 -9.43 -5.75 7.55
C ARG A 93 -9.14 -7.25 7.66
N TYR A 94 -7.94 -7.67 7.27
CA TYR A 94 -7.52 -9.06 7.41
C TYR A 94 -7.48 -9.49 8.87
N MET A 95 -6.85 -8.69 9.74
CA MET A 95 -6.76 -8.99 11.17
C MET A 95 -8.13 -8.97 11.86
N GLY A 96 -9.03 -8.08 11.47
CA GLY A 96 -10.40 -8.03 11.99
C GLY A 96 -11.26 -9.22 11.57
N GLU A 97 -11.07 -9.73 10.35
CA GLU A 97 -11.84 -10.87 9.83
C GLU A 97 -11.25 -12.24 10.22
N PHE A 98 -9.92 -12.36 10.30
CA PHE A 98 -9.22 -13.65 10.44
C PHE A 98 -8.20 -13.70 11.59
N GLY A 99 -7.82 -12.55 12.16
CA GLY A 99 -6.85 -12.49 13.26
C GLY A 99 -7.41 -12.94 14.61
N ALA A 100 -8.73 -12.89 14.79
CA ALA A 100 -9.42 -13.23 16.05
C ALA A 100 -9.56 -14.75 16.30
N GLU A 101 -9.21 -15.62 15.34
CA GLU A 101 -9.30 -17.08 15.51
C GLU A 101 -8.11 -17.70 16.28
N ASN A 102 -7.12 -16.91 16.71
CA ASN A 102 -5.93 -17.39 17.43
C ASN A 102 -5.86 -17.01 18.93
N GLU A 103 -6.92 -16.40 19.49
CA GLU A 103 -7.07 -16.23 20.94
C GLU A 103 -8.13 -17.20 21.47
N SER A 104 -7.73 -18.46 21.72
CA SER A 104 -8.51 -19.46 22.48
C SER A 104 -7.59 -20.37 23.29
#